data_AF-A0A0P7GBP6-F1
#
_entry.id   AF-A0A0P7GBP6-F1
#
_cell.length_a   1.000
_cell.length_b   1.000
_cell.length_c   1.000
_cell.angle_alpha   90.00
_cell.angle_beta   90.00
_cell.angle_gamma   90.00
#
_symmetry.space_group_name_H-M   'P 1'
#
loop_
_entity.id
_entity.type
_entity.pdbx_description
1 polymer ?
#
loop_
_entity_poly.entity_id
_entity_poly.type
_entity_poly.pdbx_seq_one_letter_code
_entity_poly.pdbx_strand_id
1 'polypeptide(L)'
;MTLAASVIDRLVANGIDTVFGIPGKQTLPLNEAIDGRDDVRFVMARHETAVSQQAWGYAETSGRPAATVVVPGPGDMNAMNGLKNAYNDNTPLVHIAVETDPEVRGRDGIHETPPETYDTVTKANRVVKNPEGVLAAVERAVETATTAPKGPVRLGIPKSYLPAATPNGGVGDAGSDEPVRPPADTVADAAKTLADADAPAIVAGGGVRSANASEELREFAERYDAPVLTTYKGKGVLPETHPLSAGVLCGATTPEIHEYVAEADAVLAVGTDFDELVTRGRSLEIPGELIHVTLSPDDLGTNYDPAVGIVADAKPTLAALNGKLPVSDHDAAAVADRLRESVARRVDDLVDGDLPLSSPGALRAVRAATPDDAIVAADAGGFRIWALATFPAMGRDPTSTPARGRRWGAASRRRWEHRPPTPTATWSRSPATAG
;
A
#
# COMPACT_ATOMS: atom_id res chain seq x y z
N MET A 1 -34.49 -10.25 -8.36
CA MET A 1 -33.03 -10.13 -8.19
C MET A 1 -32.65 -10.66 -6.82
N THR A 2 -31.73 -11.62 -6.75
CA THR A 2 -31.21 -12.14 -5.47
C THR A 2 -30.27 -11.11 -4.84
N LEU A 3 -30.05 -11.19 -3.53
CA LEU A 3 -29.06 -10.35 -2.86
C LEU A 3 -27.65 -10.56 -3.44
N ALA A 4 -27.29 -11.79 -3.81
CA ALA A 4 -26.01 -12.06 -4.48
C ALA A 4 -25.84 -11.25 -5.77
N ALA A 5 -26.84 -11.21 -6.64
CA ALA A 5 -26.81 -10.38 -7.86
C ALA A 5 -26.66 -8.90 -7.53
N SER A 6 -27.42 -8.40 -6.56
CA SER A 6 -27.34 -7.02 -6.11
C SER A 6 -25.99 -6.64 -5.50
N VAL A 7 -25.31 -7.57 -4.80
CA VAL A 7 -23.94 -7.34 -4.30
C VAL A 7 -22.98 -7.11 -5.45
N ILE A 8 -23.03 -7.94 -6.50
CA ILE A 8 -22.18 -7.79 -7.68
C ILE A 8 -22.49 -6.48 -8.41
N ASP A 9 -23.76 -6.13 -8.56
CA ASP A 9 -24.16 -4.84 -9.17
C ASP A 9 -23.60 -3.65 -8.39
N ARG A 10 -23.58 -3.70 -7.06
CA ARG A 10 -22.99 -2.63 -6.24
C ARG A 10 -21.47 -2.57 -6.35
N LEU A 11 -20.77 -3.70 -6.47
CA LEU A 11 -19.33 -3.69 -6.74
C LEU A 11 -19.03 -3.02 -8.07
N VAL A 12 -19.73 -3.40 -9.14
CA VAL A 12 -19.55 -2.85 -10.49
C VAL A 12 -19.88 -1.35 -10.52
N ALA A 13 -21.00 -0.93 -9.89
CA ALA A 13 -21.37 0.48 -9.79
C ALA A 13 -20.31 1.34 -9.08
N ASN A 14 -19.53 0.74 -8.18
CA ASN A 14 -18.41 1.35 -7.49
C ASN A 14 -17.06 1.20 -8.21
N GLY A 15 -17.07 0.77 -9.49
CA GLY A 15 -15.87 0.63 -10.32
C GLY A 15 -15.01 -0.61 -10.01
N ILE A 16 -15.53 -1.54 -9.20
CA ILE A 16 -14.91 -2.84 -8.91
C ILE A 16 -15.47 -3.87 -9.90
N ASP A 17 -14.76 -4.04 -11.02
CA ASP A 17 -15.13 -4.95 -12.11
C ASP A 17 -14.32 -6.25 -12.11
N THR A 18 -13.43 -6.44 -11.14
CA THR A 18 -12.56 -7.62 -11.07
C THR A 18 -12.66 -8.25 -9.68
N VAL A 19 -13.11 -9.51 -9.66
CA VAL A 19 -13.33 -10.31 -8.45
C VAL A 19 -12.40 -11.51 -8.46
N PHE A 20 -11.56 -11.65 -7.44
CA PHE A 20 -10.68 -12.82 -7.27
C PHE A 20 -11.33 -13.82 -6.31
N GLY A 21 -11.22 -15.12 -6.56
CA GLY A 21 -11.83 -16.07 -5.63
C GLY A 21 -11.63 -17.54 -5.96
N ILE A 22 -12.24 -18.38 -5.13
CA ILE A 22 -12.36 -19.83 -5.35
C ILE A 22 -13.84 -20.19 -5.17
N PRO A 23 -14.50 -20.78 -6.18
CA PRO A 23 -15.86 -21.26 -6.03
C PRO A 23 -15.93 -22.36 -4.98
N GLY A 24 -16.96 -22.31 -4.14
CA GLY A 24 -17.27 -23.31 -3.14
C GLY A 24 -18.74 -23.24 -2.77
N LYS A 25 -19.25 -24.26 -2.07
CA LYS A 25 -20.70 -24.41 -1.83
C LYS A 25 -21.37 -23.13 -1.31
N GLN A 26 -20.70 -22.39 -0.44
CA GLN A 26 -21.20 -21.18 0.19
C GLN A 26 -21.09 -19.93 -0.71
N THR A 27 -20.11 -19.88 -1.60
CA THR A 27 -19.89 -18.75 -2.53
C THR A 27 -20.68 -18.89 -3.83
N LEU A 28 -21.23 -20.08 -4.13
CA LEU A 28 -21.99 -20.36 -5.35
C LEU A 28 -22.99 -19.26 -5.75
N PRO A 29 -23.84 -18.71 -4.86
CA PRO A 29 -24.76 -17.64 -5.27
C PRO A 29 -24.06 -16.40 -5.85
N LEU A 30 -22.90 -16.04 -5.32
CA LEU A 30 -22.08 -14.93 -5.84
C LEU A 30 -21.40 -15.32 -7.15
N ASN A 31 -20.91 -16.55 -7.28
CA ASN A 31 -20.30 -17.04 -8.50
C ASN A 31 -21.32 -17.11 -9.66
N GLU A 32 -22.52 -17.62 -9.40
CA GLU A 32 -23.64 -17.67 -10.36
C GLU A 32 -24.09 -16.25 -10.76
N ALA A 33 -24.05 -15.30 -9.82
CA ALA A 33 -24.35 -13.90 -10.11
C ALA A 33 -23.30 -13.20 -11.00
N ILE A 34 -22.09 -13.76 -11.12
CA ILE A 34 -21.02 -13.28 -12.00
C ILE A 34 -21.02 -14.03 -13.33
N ASP A 35 -21.49 -15.27 -13.36
CA ASP A 35 -21.44 -16.13 -14.54
C ASP A 35 -22.16 -15.50 -15.75
N GLY A 36 -21.50 -15.54 -16.91
CA GLY A 36 -22.03 -14.99 -18.17
C GLY A 36 -22.11 -13.45 -18.26
N ARG A 37 -21.52 -12.70 -17.32
CA ARG A 37 -21.45 -11.23 -17.37
C ARG A 37 -20.19 -10.71 -18.05
N ASP A 38 -20.34 -9.64 -18.84
CA ASP A 38 -19.23 -8.95 -19.52
C ASP A 38 -18.71 -7.73 -18.73
N ASP A 39 -19.48 -7.22 -17.76
CA ASP A 39 -19.18 -6.04 -16.95
C ASP A 39 -18.39 -6.36 -15.67
N VAL A 40 -18.20 -7.64 -15.36
CA VAL A 40 -17.41 -8.12 -14.23
C VAL A 40 -16.61 -9.37 -14.59
N ARG A 41 -15.33 -9.39 -14.22
CA ARG A 41 -14.41 -10.50 -14.45
C ARG A 41 -14.18 -11.27 -13.16
N PHE A 42 -14.40 -12.59 -13.20
CA PHE A 42 -13.96 -13.49 -12.13
C PHE A 42 -12.58 -14.09 -12.44
N VAL A 43 -11.64 -13.95 -11.50
CA VAL A 43 -10.31 -14.56 -11.59
C VAL A 43 -10.20 -15.68 -10.56
N MET A 44 -10.22 -16.92 -11.04
CA MET A 44 -10.14 -18.10 -10.19
C MET A 44 -8.70 -18.38 -9.76
N ALA A 45 -8.48 -18.50 -8.44
CA ALA A 45 -7.21 -18.93 -7.87
C ALA A 45 -7.20 -20.46 -7.60
N ARG A 46 -6.02 -21.01 -7.27
CA ARG A 46 -5.86 -22.40 -6.83
C ARG A 46 -5.70 -22.55 -5.31
N HIS A 47 -5.54 -21.45 -4.58
CA HIS A 47 -5.46 -21.38 -3.12
C HIS A 47 -5.90 -19.99 -2.65
N GLU A 48 -6.57 -19.86 -1.51
CA GLU A 48 -7.15 -18.57 -1.07
C GLU A 48 -6.09 -17.54 -0.67
N THR A 49 -4.88 -17.99 -0.29
CA THR A 49 -3.73 -17.08 -0.16
C THR A 49 -3.41 -16.34 -1.45
N ALA A 50 -3.58 -17.00 -2.61
CA ALA A 50 -3.38 -16.35 -3.90
C ALA A 50 -4.54 -15.40 -4.24
N VAL A 51 -5.76 -15.65 -3.75
CA VAL A 51 -6.92 -14.76 -3.99
C VAL A 51 -6.62 -13.33 -3.52
N SER A 52 -6.24 -13.17 -2.25
CA SER A 52 -5.97 -11.84 -1.70
C SER A 52 -4.66 -11.23 -2.21
N GLN A 53 -3.64 -12.04 -2.53
CA GLN A 53 -2.40 -11.55 -3.13
C GLN A 53 -2.57 -11.09 -4.59
N GLN A 54 -3.35 -11.80 -5.40
CA GLN A 54 -3.66 -11.39 -6.78
C GLN A 54 -4.50 -10.11 -6.78
N ALA A 55 -5.48 -10.01 -5.89
CA ALA A 55 -6.29 -8.80 -5.73
C ALA A 55 -5.44 -7.60 -5.29
N TRP A 56 -4.54 -7.79 -4.33
CA TRP A 56 -3.55 -6.79 -3.92
C TRP A 56 -2.67 -6.35 -5.10
N GLY A 57 -2.09 -7.29 -5.84
CA GLY A 57 -1.26 -6.99 -7.00
C GLY A 57 -2.02 -6.24 -8.09
N TYR A 58 -3.26 -6.65 -8.37
CA TYR A 58 -4.15 -5.92 -9.29
C TYR A 58 -4.40 -4.49 -8.82
N ALA A 59 -4.74 -4.29 -7.54
CA ALA A 59 -5.04 -2.96 -7.02
C ALA A 59 -3.81 -2.05 -7.04
N GLU A 60 -2.64 -2.56 -6.66
CA GLU A 60 -1.37 -1.83 -6.76
C GLU A 60 -1.05 -1.47 -8.20
N THR A 61 -1.21 -2.40 -9.16
CA THR A 61 -0.83 -2.27 -10.58
C THR A 61 -1.84 -1.53 -11.47
N SER A 62 -3.12 -1.50 -11.09
CA SER A 62 -4.19 -0.83 -11.83
C SER A 62 -4.65 0.47 -11.16
N GLY A 63 -4.37 0.64 -9.86
CA GLY A 63 -4.84 1.80 -9.08
C GLY A 63 -6.35 1.82 -8.88
N ARG A 64 -6.99 0.69 -9.16
CA ARG A 64 -8.43 0.46 -8.99
C ARG A 64 -8.63 -0.49 -7.81
N PRO A 65 -9.68 -0.31 -7.00
CA PRO A 65 -10.03 -1.30 -5.99
C PRO A 65 -10.35 -2.66 -6.62
N ALA A 66 -10.12 -3.73 -5.86
CA ALA A 66 -10.50 -5.09 -6.23
C ALA A 66 -11.37 -5.72 -5.15
N ALA A 67 -12.21 -6.66 -5.56
CA ALA A 67 -12.95 -7.51 -4.63
C ALA A 67 -12.39 -8.92 -4.60
N THR A 68 -12.59 -9.59 -3.48
CA THR A 68 -12.31 -11.02 -3.35
C THR A 68 -13.52 -11.75 -2.77
N VAL A 69 -13.74 -13.01 -3.17
CA VAL A 69 -14.82 -13.87 -2.65
C VAL A 69 -14.25 -15.20 -2.18
N VAL A 70 -14.50 -15.53 -0.91
CA VAL A 70 -14.04 -16.78 -0.27
C VAL A 70 -15.13 -17.42 0.59
N VAL A 71 -15.01 -18.74 0.78
CA VAL A 71 -15.85 -19.53 1.70
C VAL A 71 -15.47 -19.27 3.17
N PRO A 72 -16.38 -19.52 4.14
CA PRO A 72 -16.08 -19.35 5.56
C PRO A 72 -14.99 -20.31 6.03
N GLY A 73 -14.43 -20.03 7.21
CA GLY A 73 -13.46 -20.88 7.89
C GLY A 73 -12.13 -20.91 7.13
N PRO A 74 -11.68 -22.08 6.63
CA PRO A 74 -10.36 -22.20 6.02
C PRO A 74 -10.16 -21.26 4.82
N GLY A 75 -11.20 -20.98 4.03
CA GLY A 75 -11.07 -20.11 2.87
C GLY A 75 -10.71 -18.67 3.24
N ASP A 76 -11.44 -18.10 4.20
CA ASP A 76 -11.18 -16.78 4.76
C ASP A 76 -9.86 -16.71 5.55
N MET A 77 -9.59 -17.71 6.39
CA MET A 77 -8.32 -17.78 7.14
C MET A 77 -7.10 -17.87 6.22
N ASN A 78 -7.17 -18.66 5.13
CA ASN A 78 -6.09 -18.76 4.15
C ASN A 78 -5.84 -17.45 3.39
N ALA A 79 -6.85 -16.59 3.25
CA ALA A 79 -6.76 -15.30 2.59
C ALA A 79 -6.11 -14.22 3.47
N MET A 80 -6.05 -14.41 4.81
CA MET A 80 -5.56 -13.40 5.77
C MET A 80 -4.17 -12.85 5.44
N ASN A 81 -3.27 -13.65 4.88
CA ASN A 81 -1.91 -13.21 4.56
C ASN A 81 -1.91 -12.04 3.54
N GLY A 82 -2.64 -12.18 2.43
CA GLY A 82 -2.75 -11.10 1.44
C GLY A 82 -3.56 -9.91 1.96
N LEU A 83 -4.54 -10.12 2.86
CA LEU A 83 -5.24 -9.02 3.53
C LEU A 83 -4.28 -8.22 4.41
N LYS A 84 -3.46 -8.89 5.22
CA LYS A 84 -2.47 -8.18 6.04
C LYS A 84 -1.45 -7.43 5.18
N ASN A 85 -1.06 -7.99 4.03
CA ASN A 85 -0.21 -7.30 3.08
C ASN A 85 -0.88 -6.02 2.54
N ALA A 86 -2.12 -6.13 2.07
CA ALA A 86 -2.90 -4.97 1.62
C ALA A 86 -3.10 -3.92 2.73
N TYR A 87 -3.30 -4.34 3.98
CA TYR A 87 -3.38 -3.43 5.12
C TYR A 87 -2.08 -2.65 5.32
N ASN A 88 -0.94 -3.33 5.28
CA ASN A 88 0.37 -2.70 5.48
C ASN A 88 0.80 -1.79 4.31
N ASP A 89 0.21 -1.98 3.12
CA ASP A 89 0.48 -1.23 1.90
C ASP A 89 -0.59 -0.16 1.60
N ASN A 90 -1.61 -0.04 2.45
CA ASN A 90 -2.77 0.83 2.24
C ASN A 90 -3.47 0.55 0.89
N THR A 91 -3.67 -0.73 0.55
CA THR A 91 -4.27 -1.15 -0.72
C THR A 91 -5.78 -1.38 -0.55
N PRO A 92 -6.64 -0.75 -1.38
CA PRO A 92 -8.10 -0.79 -1.23
C PRO A 92 -8.68 -2.12 -1.75
N LEU A 93 -9.01 -3.05 -0.85
CA LEU A 93 -9.67 -4.32 -1.20
C LEU A 93 -11.02 -4.46 -0.50
N VAL A 94 -12.03 -4.97 -1.19
CA VAL A 94 -13.30 -5.39 -0.58
C VAL A 94 -13.31 -6.92 -0.49
N HIS A 95 -13.05 -7.44 0.71
CA HIS A 95 -12.97 -8.88 0.96
C HIS A 95 -14.33 -9.42 1.41
N ILE A 96 -15.06 -10.03 0.48
CA ILE A 96 -16.33 -10.70 0.76
C ILE A 96 -16.02 -12.11 1.30
N ALA A 97 -16.15 -12.26 2.61
CA ALA A 97 -16.13 -13.55 3.28
C ALA A 97 -17.56 -14.04 3.41
N VAL A 98 -17.91 -15.13 2.74
CA VAL A 98 -19.20 -15.77 3.04
C VAL A 98 -19.10 -16.36 4.44
N GLU A 99 -20.09 -16.10 5.28
CA GLU A 99 -20.06 -16.37 6.71
C GLU A 99 -21.08 -17.44 7.10
N THR A 100 -20.84 -18.07 8.25
CA THR A 100 -21.80 -18.92 8.95
C THR A 100 -23.07 -18.16 9.32
N ASP A 101 -24.20 -18.87 9.32
CA ASP A 101 -25.49 -18.30 9.64
C ASP A 101 -25.59 -17.98 11.14
N PRO A 102 -26.29 -16.90 11.54
CA PRO A 102 -26.38 -16.49 12.94
C PRO A 102 -26.86 -17.58 13.90
N GLU A 103 -27.72 -18.50 13.45
CA GLU A 103 -28.34 -19.54 14.28
C GLU A 103 -27.34 -20.60 14.75
N VAL A 104 -26.22 -20.75 14.05
CA VAL A 104 -25.17 -21.74 14.39
C VAL A 104 -23.95 -21.09 15.07
N ARG A 105 -23.92 -19.76 15.20
CA ARG A 105 -22.79 -19.06 15.84
C ARG A 105 -22.68 -19.35 17.33
N GLY A 106 -21.46 -19.47 17.81
CA GLY A 106 -21.09 -19.84 19.18
C GLY A 106 -21.40 -21.29 19.53
N ARG A 107 -21.63 -22.15 18.52
CA ARG A 107 -21.96 -23.57 18.70
C ARG A 107 -20.93 -24.51 18.09
N ASP A 108 -19.73 -23.99 17.80
CA ASP A 108 -18.63 -24.70 17.14
C ASP A 108 -19.05 -25.30 15.81
N GLY A 109 -19.73 -24.49 14.99
CA GLY A 109 -20.21 -24.89 13.68
C GLY A 109 -19.06 -25.18 12.72
N ILE A 110 -19.29 -26.07 11.74
CA ILE A 110 -18.32 -26.31 10.65
C ILE A 110 -18.01 -24.97 9.96
N HIS A 111 -16.72 -24.64 9.88
CA HIS A 111 -16.16 -23.42 9.28
C HIS A 111 -16.50 -22.13 10.04
N GLU A 112 -16.93 -22.21 11.30
CA GLU A 112 -17.05 -21.03 12.15
C GLU A 112 -15.65 -20.47 12.49
N THR A 113 -15.50 -19.15 12.42
CA THR A 113 -14.29 -18.44 12.86
C THR A 113 -14.72 -17.19 13.61
N PRO A 114 -14.22 -16.94 14.83
CA PRO A 114 -14.56 -15.74 15.58
C PRO A 114 -14.21 -14.49 14.75
N PRO A 115 -15.15 -13.55 14.52
CA PRO A 115 -14.89 -12.39 13.67
C PRO A 115 -13.67 -11.56 14.08
N GLU A 116 -13.40 -11.42 15.38
CA GLU A 116 -12.27 -10.66 15.93
C GLU A 116 -10.88 -11.17 15.47
N THR A 117 -10.81 -12.40 14.94
CA THR A 117 -9.63 -12.96 14.27
C THR A 117 -9.08 -12.02 13.20
N TYR A 118 -9.95 -11.22 12.56
CA TYR A 118 -9.59 -10.39 11.42
C TYR A 118 -9.29 -8.92 11.76
N ASP A 119 -9.45 -8.50 13.02
CA ASP A 119 -9.40 -7.08 13.41
C ASP A 119 -8.00 -6.46 13.27
N THR A 120 -6.95 -7.27 13.21
CA THR A 120 -5.55 -6.80 13.06
C THR A 120 -5.01 -6.98 11.64
N VAL A 121 -5.80 -7.57 10.73
CA VAL A 121 -5.41 -7.85 9.34
C VAL A 121 -6.18 -7.02 8.31
N THR A 122 -7.20 -6.27 8.75
CA THR A 122 -8.01 -5.41 7.89
C THR A 122 -8.18 -4.01 8.47
N LYS A 123 -8.45 -3.03 7.60
CA LYS A 123 -8.79 -1.66 8.01
C LYS A 123 -10.13 -1.62 8.74
N ALA A 124 -11.07 -2.45 8.29
CA ALA A 124 -12.31 -2.70 8.98
C ALA A 124 -12.78 -4.13 8.75
N ASN A 125 -13.40 -4.70 9.77
CA ASN A 125 -14.01 -6.01 9.74
C ASN A 125 -15.47 -5.87 10.16
N ARG A 126 -16.39 -6.32 9.30
CA ARG A 126 -17.84 -6.19 9.54
C ARG A 126 -18.54 -7.50 9.20
N VAL A 127 -19.46 -7.91 10.06
CA VAL A 127 -20.36 -9.04 9.79
C VAL A 127 -21.79 -8.50 9.68
N VAL A 128 -22.45 -8.78 8.55
CA VAL A 128 -23.82 -8.34 8.31
C VAL A 128 -24.78 -9.11 9.24
N LYS A 129 -25.70 -8.37 9.86
CA LYS A 129 -26.61 -8.90 10.90
C LYS A 129 -27.99 -9.33 10.36
N ASN A 130 -28.38 -8.85 9.19
CA ASN A 130 -29.65 -9.16 8.54
C ASN A 130 -29.57 -8.95 7.01
N PRO A 131 -30.45 -9.58 6.22
CA PRO A 131 -30.46 -9.44 4.76
C PRO A 131 -30.63 -7.99 4.27
N GLU A 132 -31.42 -7.17 4.97
CA GLU A 132 -31.71 -5.77 4.63
C GLU A 132 -30.46 -4.88 4.67
N GLY A 133 -29.50 -5.22 5.54
CA GLY A 133 -28.27 -4.47 5.70
C GLY A 133 -27.17 -4.78 4.68
N VAL A 134 -27.31 -5.83 3.85
CA VAL A 134 -26.23 -6.32 2.98
C VAL A 134 -25.73 -5.24 2.03
N LEU A 135 -26.63 -4.59 1.27
CA LEU A 135 -26.21 -3.62 0.26
C LEU A 135 -25.60 -2.36 0.89
N ALA A 136 -26.16 -1.88 1.99
CA ALA A 136 -25.60 -0.77 2.75
C ALA A 136 -24.26 -1.11 3.42
N ALA A 137 -23.97 -2.39 3.65
CA ALA A 137 -22.68 -2.83 4.14
C ALA A 137 -21.64 -2.94 3.02
N VAL A 138 -22.04 -3.30 1.79
CA VAL A 138 -21.18 -3.26 0.60
C VAL A 138 -20.74 -1.83 0.30
N GLU A 139 -21.67 -0.87 0.21
CA GLU A 139 -21.34 0.53 -0.06
C GLU A 139 -20.35 1.08 0.98
N ARG A 140 -20.63 0.89 2.27
CA ARG A 140 -19.72 1.31 3.34
C ARG A 140 -18.38 0.60 3.31
N ALA A 141 -18.33 -0.65 2.85
CA ALA A 141 -17.07 -1.39 2.73
C ALA A 141 -16.20 -0.82 1.61
N VAL A 142 -16.81 -0.46 0.46
CA VAL A 142 -16.13 0.22 -0.65
C VAL A 142 -15.62 1.59 -0.19
N GLU A 143 -16.49 2.41 0.39
CA GLU A 143 -16.16 3.73 0.94
C GLU A 143 -14.97 3.60 1.90
N THR A 144 -15.11 2.81 2.95
CA THR A 144 -14.04 2.59 3.94
C THR A 144 -12.75 2.09 3.31
N ALA A 145 -12.80 1.19 2.33
CA ALA A 145 -11.60 0.66 1.67
C ALA A 145 -10.85 1.73 0.88
N THR A 146 -11.58 2.69 0.30
CA THR A 146 -11.05 3.70 -0.63
C THR A 146 -10.75 5.05 0.00
N THR A 147 -11.32 5.36 1.17
CA THR A 147 -10.94 6.52 2.01
C THR A 147 -9.50 6.41 2.48
N ALA A 148 -8.74 7.50 2.43
CA ALA A 148 -7.36 7.54 2.93
C ALA A 148 -7.31 7.52 4.48
N PRO A 149 -6.35 6.82 5.12
CA PRO A 149 -5.47 5.81 4.53
C PRO A 149 -6.29 4.61 4.02
N LYS A 150 -6.07 4.24 2.75
CA LYS A 150 -6.79 3.14 2.08
C LYS A 150 -6.48 1.81 2.74
N GLY A 151 -7.30 0.79 2.51
CA GLY A 151 -6.99 -0.54 3.03
C GLY A 151 -8.04 -1.60 2.76
N PRO A 152 -7.78 -2.85 3.13
CA PRO A 152 -8.71 -3.94 2.93
C PRO A 152 -9.83 -3.90 3.97
N VAL A 153 -11.07 -4.13 3.53
CA VAL A 153 -12.24 -4.26 4.39
C VAL A 153 -12.80 -5.67 4.25
N ARG A 154 -12.90 -6.40 5.36
CA ARG A 154 -13.59 -7.69 5.41
C ARG A 154 -15.08 -7.46 5.65
N LEU A 155 -15.89 -8.00 4.76
CA LEU A 155 -17.36 -8.03 4.85
C LEU A 155 -17.84 -9.48 4.92
N GLY A 156 -18.17 -9.91 6.13
CA GLY A 156 -18.80 -11.20 6.42
C GLY A 156 -20.28 -11.19 6.09
N ILE A 157 -20.71 -11.97 5.09
CA ILE A 157 -22.12 -12.09 4.68
C ILE A 157 -22.61 -13.51 4.98
N PRO A 158 -23.59 -13.72 5.88
CA PRO A 158 -24.16 -15.03 6.12
C PRO A 158 -24.64 -15.72 4.84
N LYS A 159 -24.27 -16.99 4.65
CA LYS A 159 -24.58 -17.75 3.44
C LYS A 159 -26.08 -17.79 3.11
N SER A 160 -26.95 -17.81 4.13
CA SER A 160 -28.40 -17.80 3.95
C SER A 160 -28.96 -16.50 3.37
N TYR A 161 -28.21 -15.40 3.45
CA TYR A 161 -28.68 -14.10 2.98
C TYR A 161 -28.52 -13.95 1.46
N LEU A 162 -27.45 -14.51 0.90
CA LEU A 162 -27.13 -14.40 -0.53
C LEU A 162 -28.24 -14.86 -1.49
N PRO A 163 -28.92 -16.01 -1.28
CA PRO A 163 -30.00 -16.44 -2.15
C PRO A 163 -31.33 -15.71 -1.91
N ALA A 164 -31.47 -14.93 -0.83
CA ALA A 164 -32.71 -14.24 -0.52
C ALA A 164 -33.05 -13.17 -1.56
N ALA A 165 -34.34 -12.84 -1.68
CA ALA A 165 -34.79 -11.73 -2.52
C ALA A 165 -34.20 -10.41 -2.01
N THR A 166 -33.77 -9.55 -2.94
CA THR A 166 -33.29 -8.20 -2.57
C THR A 166 -34.42 -7.42 -1.90
N PRO A 167 -34.23 -6.91 -0.68
CA PRO A 167 -35.26 -6.15 0.02
C PRO A 167 -35.61 -4.85 -0.71
N ASN A 168 -36.86 -4.41 -0.58
CA ASN A 168 -37.32 -3.14 -1.14
C ASN A 168 -36.75 -1.98 -0.32
N GLY A 169 -35.87 -1.18 -0.93
CA GLY A 169 -35.28 0.01 -0.31
C GLY A 169 -34.06 0.48 -1.07
N GLY A 170 -33.88 1.80 -1.18
CA GLY A 170 -32.66 2.38 -1.73
C GLY A 170 -31.52 2.30 -0.73
N VAL A 171 -30.30 2.08 -1.21
CA VAL A 171 -29.11 2.43 -0.45
C VAL A 171 -28.86 3.92 -0.70
N GLY A 172 -28.75 4.72 0.37
CA GLY A 172 -28.39 6.13 0.22
C GLY A 172 -27.01 6.27 -0.42
N ASP A 173 -26.75 7.40 -1.06
CA ASP A 173 -25.43 7.68 -1.63
C ASP A 173 -24.37 7.70 -0.52
N ALA A 174 -23.28 6.99 -0.74
CA ALA A 174 -22.06 7.18 0.02
C ALA A 174 -21.48 8.55 -0.37
N GLY A 175 -21.06 9.35 0.61
CA GLY A 175 -20.43 10.63 0.33
C GLY A 175 -19.11 10.43 -0.40
N SER A 176 -18.66 11.43 -1.15
CA SER A 176 -17.26 11.47 -1.59
C SER A 176 -16.41 11.93 -0.40
N ASP A 177 -15.48 11.09 0.06
CA ASP A 177 -14.50 11.55 1.05
C ASP A 177 -13.52 12.53 0.41
N GLU A 178 -13.49 13.74 0.95
CA GLU A 178 -12.48 14.73 0.57
C GLU A 178 -11.11 14.34 1.15
N PRO A 179 -10.01 14.55 0.42
CA PRO A 179 -8.67 14.37 0.96
C PRO A 179 -8.46 15.24 2.20
N VAL A 180 -7.78 14.69 3.22
CA VAL A 180 -7.41 15.45 4.42
C VAL A 180 -6.47 16.58 4.01
N ARG A 181 -6.90 17.83 4.19
CA ARG A 181 -6.12 19.01 3.81
C ARG A 181 -5.22 19.46 4.97
N PRO A 182 -4.01 19.97 4.69
CA PRO A 182 -3.13 20.46 5.74
C PRO A 182 -3.64 21.81 6.31
N PRO A 183 -3.42 22.10 7.60
CA PRO A 183 -3.66 23.43 8.15
C PRO A 183 -2.78 24.50 7.49
N ALA A 184 -3.34 25.67 7.18
CA ALA A 184 -2.64 26.72 6.44
C ALA A 184 -1.39 27.26 7.15
N ASP A 185 -1.44 27.33 8.48
CA ASP A 185 -0.34 27.80 9.33
C ASP A 185 0.81 26.79 9.32
N THR A 186 0.52 25.48 9.46
CA THR A 186 1.55 24.43 9.38
C THR A 186 2.22 24.37 8.01
N VAL A 187 1.47 24.62 6.92
CA VAL A 187 2.06 24.78 5.59
C VAL A 187 2.93 26.04 5.51
N ALA A 188 2.56 27.13 6.19
CA ALA A 188 3.39 28.34 6.24
C ALA A 188 4.70 28.09 7.00
N ASP A 189 4.64 27.38 8.13
CA ASP A 189 5.82 27.01 8.92
C ASP A 189 6.74 26.10 8.10
N ALA A 190 6.20 25.05 7.46
CA ALA A 190 6.98 24.19 6.58
C ALA A 190 7.62 24.96 5.41
N ALA A 191 6.87 25.85 4.76
CA ALA A 191 7.42 26.66 3.66
C ALA A 191 8.52 27.61 4.15
N LYS A 192 8.38 28.17 5.35
CA LYS A 192 9.41 29.01 5.97
C LYS A 192 10.68 28.20 6.29
N THR A 193 10.53 27.02 6.89
CA THR A 193 11.66 26.13 7.19
C THR A 193 12.41 25.72 5.92
N LEU A 194 11.70 25.47 4.82
CA LEU A 194 12.29 25.13 3.53
C LEU A 194 12.91 26.33 2.79
N ALA A 195 12.36 27.54 2.93
CA ALA A 195 12.80 28.70 2.16
C ALA A 195 14.27 29.11 2.43
N ASP A 196 14.80 28.78 3.60
CA ASP A 196 16.16 29.15 4.03
C ASP A 196 17.18 28.01 3.82
N ALA A 197 16.78 26.88 3.21
CA ALA A 197 17.65 25.73 3.00
C ALA A 197 18.60 25.94 1.81
N ASP A 198 19.89 25.64 2.01
CA ASP A 198 20.93 25.69 0.98
C ASP A 198 21.13 24.31 0.31
N ALA A 199 20.88 23.22 1.03
CA ALA A 199 21.09 21.83 0.57
C ALA A 199 19.87 20.93 0.84
N PRO A 200 18.71 21.19 0.22
CA PRO A 200 17.49 20.45 0.51
C PRO A 200 17.48 19.05 -0.09
N ALA A 201 16.78 18.12 0.57
CA ALA A 201 16.45 16.81 0.01
C ALA A 201 14.94 16.50 0.12
N ILE A 202 14.40 15.74 -0.83
CA ILE A 202 13.03 15.24 -0.78
C ILE A 202 13.03 13.72 -0.59
N VAL A 203 12.28 13.23 0.40
CA VAL A 203 12.00 11.80 0.58
C VAL A 203 10.53 11.52 0.25
N ALA A 204 10.28 10.97 -0.92
CA ALA A 204 8.94 10.67 -1.42
C ALA A 204 8.55 9.20 -1.20
N GLY A 205 7.49 8.97 -0.43
CA GLY A 205 7.00 7.63 -0.09
C GLY A 205 5.81 7.13 -0.90
N GLY A 206 5.27 5.99 -0.49
CA GLY A 206 4.10 5.37 -1.13
C GLY A 206 2.81 6.18 -0.99
N GLY A 207 2.74 7.12 -0.04
CA GLY A 207 1.63 8.05 0.12
C GLY A 207 1.45 8.97 -1.09
N VAL A 208 2.55 9.42 -1.72
CA VAL A 208 2.50 10.21 -2.97
C VAL A 208 1.82 9.40 -4.08
N ARG A 209 2.15 8.11 -4.21
CA ARG A 209 1.50 7.20 -5.16
C ARG A 209 0.01 7.04 -4.84
N SER A 210 -0.32 6.75 -3.59
CA SER A 210 -1.70 6.48 -3.16
C SER A 210 -2.62 7.69 -3.34
N ALA A 211 -2.08 8.89 -3.15
CA ALA A 211 -2.74 10.17 -3.35
C ALA A 211 -2.84 10.62 -4.81
N ASN A 212 -2.16 9.93 -5.75
CA ASN A 212 -1.97 10.40 -7.13
C ASN A 212 -1.36 11.82 -7.18
N ALA A 213 -0.26 12.02 -6.45
CA ALA A 213 0.41 13.31 -6.25
C ALA A 213 1.73 13.47 -7.04
N SER A 214 1.95 12.66 -8.09
CA SER A 214 3.20 12.67 -8.86
C SER A 214 3.46 14.00 -9.57
N GLU A 215 2.42 14.66 -10.10
CA GLU A 215 2.57 15.95 -10.77
C GLU A 215 2.88 17.06 -9.76
N GLU A 216 2.20 17.07 -8.62
CA GLU A 216 2.47 18.03 -7.54
C GLU A 216 3.88 17.85 -6.98
N LEU A 217 4.36 16.60 -6.83
CA LEU A 217 5.73 16.30 -6.44
C LEU A 217 6.75 16.79 -7.48
N ARG A 218 6.48 16.54 -8.77
CA ARG A 218 7.34 16.98 -9.88
C ARG A 218 7.45 18.50 -9.91
N GLU A 219 6.32 19.21 -9.86
CA GLU A 219 6.28 20.67 -9.81
C GLU A 219 7.04 21.20 -8.59
N PHE A 220 6.84 20.60 -7.42
CA PHE A 220 7.56 20.95 -6.20
C PHE A 220 9.07 20.81 -6.39
N ALA A 221 9.52 19.63 -6.83
CA ALA A 221 10.93 19.30 -6.97
C ALA A 221 11.62 20.19 -8.02
N GLU A 222 10.97 20.47 -9.15
CA GLU A 222 11.52 21.34 -10.21
C GLU A 222 11.61 22.80 -9.77
N ARG A 223 10.62 23.29 -9.03
CA ARG A 223 10.61 24.69 -8.56
C ARG A 223 11.58 24.92 -7.42
N TYR A 224 11.60 23.99 -6.46
CA TYR A 224 12.49 24.04 -5.31
C TYR A 224 13.91 23.57 -5.65
N ASP A 225 14.13 23.08 -6.88
CA ASP A 225 15.39 22.49 -7.36
C ASP A 225 16.03 21.56 -6.32
N ALA A 226 15.34 20.48 -5.94
CA ALA A 226 15.79 19.58 -4.89
C ALA A 226 15.86 18.12 -5.38
N PRO A 227 16.93 17.37 -5.03
CA PRO A 227 17.04 15.95 -5.35
C PRO A 227 15.94 15.12 -4.65
N VAL A 228 15.31 14.22 -5.42
CA VAL A 228 14.20 13.38 -4.97
C VAL A 228 14.66 11.95 -4.75
N LEU A 229 14.74 11.56 -3.49
CA LEU A 229 14.92 10.19 -3.05
C LEU A 229 13.53 9.56 -2.86
N THR A 230 13.34 8.34 -3.34
CA THR A 230 12.08 7.61 -3.11
C THR A 230 12.28 6.52 -2.09
N THR A 231 11.25 6.20 -1.30
CA THR A 231 11.25 4.90 -0.60
C THR A 231 11.05 3.78 -1.61
N TYR A 232 11.37 2.53 -1.26
CA TYR A 232 11.06 1.40 -2.15
C TYR A 232 9.55 1.28 -2.50
N LYS A 233 8.66 1.81 -1.66
CA LYS A 233 7.23 1.95 -1.97
C LYS A 233 6.89 3.23 -2.71
N GLY A 234 7.73 4.26 -2.68
CA GLY A 234 7.60 5.46 -3.49
C GLY A 234 8.19 5.32 -4.90
N LYS A 235 9.01 4.29 -5.17
CA LYS A 235 9.68 4.11 -6.47
C LYS A 235 8.71 4.29 -7.65
N GLY A 236 9.07 5.19 -8.56
CA GLY A 236 8.26 5.57 -9.73
C GLY A 236 7.25 6.69 -9.52
N VAL A 237 7.15 7.31 -8.33
CA VAL A 237 6.34 8.54 -8.17
C VAL A 237 6.93 9.74 -8.91
N LEU A 238 8.25 9.73 -9.12
CA LEU A 238 8.98 10.51 -10.11
C LEU A 238 9.68 9.50 -11.05
N PRO A 239 9.65 9.68 -12.39
CA PRO A 239 10.41 8.82 -13.30
C PRO A 239 11.90 8.82 -12.92
N GLU A 240 12.54 7.65 -12.89
CA GLU A 240 13.97 7.55 -12.56
C GLU A 240 14.89 8.07 -13.66
N THR A 241 14.34 8.40 -14.83
CA THR A 241 15.01 9.16 -15.89
C THR A 241 14.93 10.68 -15.69
N HIS A 242 14.18 11.16 -14.70
CA HIS A 242 14.08 12.58 -14.40
C HIS A 242 15.41 13.10 -13.84
N PRO A 243 15.90 14.29 -14.26
CA PRO A 243 17.17 14.83 -13.78
C PRO A 243 17.31 14.86 -12.26
N LEU A 244 16.23 15.18 -11.55
CA LEU A 244 16.19 15.26 -10.08
C LEU A 244 16.01 13.91 -9.34
N SER A 245 15.87 12.77 -10.03
CA SER A 245 15.68 11.47 -9.36
C SER A 245 16.97 10.95 -8.70
N ALA A 246 17.14 11.13 -7.39
CA ALA A 246 18.38 10.82 -6.68
C ALA A 246 18.53 9.37 -6.18
N GLY A 247 17.57 8.49 -6.50
CA GLY A 247 17.63 7.06 -6.21
C GLY A 247 16.54 6.55 -5.27
N VAL A 248 16.71 5.30 -4.82
CA VAL A 248 15.72 4.57 -4.02
C VAL A 248 16.31 4.16 -2.68
N LEU A 249 15.74 4.65 -1.58
CA LEU A 249 16.05 4.24 -0.22
C LEU A 249 15.59 2.79 0.01
N CYS A 250 16.56 1.87 0.01
CA CYS A 250 16.37 0.44 0.20
C CYS A 250 17.67 -0.25 0.65
N GLY A 251 17.70 -1.59 0.65
CA GLY A 251 18.92 -2.33 0.99
C GLY A 251 20.12 -2.10 0.05
N ALA A 252 19.91 -1.48 -1.12
CA ALA A 252 20.95 -1.16 -2.10
C ALA A 252 21.50 0.27 -1.97
N THR A 253 20.93 1.09 -1.07
CA THR A 253 21.38 2.47 -0.84
C THR A 253 22.88 2.52 -0.55
N THR A 254 23.59 3.40 -1.24
CA THR A 254 25.05 3.55 -1.10
C THR A 254 25.40 4.53 0.02
N PRO A 255 26.63 4.50 0.56
CA PRO A 255 27.10 5.49 1.52
C PRO A 255 26.92 6.92 1.05
N GLU A 256 27.17 7.22 -0.23
CA GLU A 256 27.01 8.56 -0.81
C GLU A 256 25.57 9.10 -0.69
N ILE A 257 24.56 8.24 -0.82
CA ILE A 257 23.16 8.63 -0.59
C ILE A 257 22.88 8.86 0.91
N HIS A 258 23.44 8.02 1.78
CA HIS A 258 23.28 8.20 3.22
C HIS A 258 23.93 9.50 3.71
N GLU A 259 25.16 9.78 3.24
CA GLU A 259 25.90 11.01 3.53
C GLU A 259 25.14 12.23 3.02
N TYR A 260 24.64 12.18 1.78
CA TYR A 260 23.85 13.29 1.24
C TYR A 260 22.60 13.61 2.07
N VAL A 261 21.85 12.60 2.54
CA VAL A 261 20.69 12.83 3.41
C VAL A 261 21.11 13.36 4.79
N ALA A 262 22.25 12.91 5.31
CA ALA A 262 22.78 13.38 6.59
C ALA A 262 23.34 14.81 6.51
N GLU A 263 23.83 15.23 5.35
CA GLU A 263 24.34 16.58 5.09
C GLU A 263 23.25 17.57 4.68
N ALA A 264 22.05 17.09 4.33
CA ALA A 264 20.92 17.94 3.99
C ALA A 264 20.48 18.78 5.19
N ASP A 265 20.38 20.09 5.00
CA ASP A 265 19.97 21.05 6.02
C ASP A 265 18.45 21.12 6.19
N ALA A 266 17.70 20.72 5.17
CA ALA A 266 16.26 20.49 5.25
C ALA A 266 15.83 19.24 4.46
N VAL A 267 14.93 18.45 5.05
CA VAL A 267 14.35 17.26 4.40
C VAL A 267 12.83 17.37 4.36
N LEU A 268 12.25 17.40 3.16
CA LEU A 268 10.81 17.20 2.98
C LEU A 268 10.51 15.71 2.82
N ALA A 269 9.99 15.08 3.87
CA ALA A 269 9.52 13.71 3.85
C ALA A 269 8.00 13.68 3.60
N VAL A 270 7.57 13.21 2.44
CA VAL A 270 6.16 13.23 2.04
C VAL A 270 5.60 11.84 1.75
N GLY A 271 4.51 11.50 2.44
CA GLY A 271 3.79 10.23 2.23
C GLY A 271 4.63 9.02 2.63
N THR A 272 5.45 9.14 3.67
CA THR A 272 6.31 8.08 4.19
C THR A 272 6.09 7.94 5.69
N ASP A 273 6.21 6.72 6.20
CA ASP A 273 6.19 6.39 7.63
C ASP A 273 7.60 6.09 8.17
N PHE A 274 8.62 6.25 7.33
CA PHE A 274 10.00 5.87 7.62
C PHE A 274 10.10 4.44 8.17
N ASP A 275 9.51 3.47 7.46
CA ASP A 275 9.59 2.07 7.87
C ASP A 275 11.05 1.56 8.05
N GLU A 276 11.18 0.46 8.78
CA GLU A 276 12.47 -0.18 9.11
C GLU A 276 13.36 -0.47 7.89
N LEU A 277 12.78 -0.72 6.70
CA LEU A 277 13.54 -0.99 5.49
C LEU A 277 14.07 0.30 4.85
N VAL A 278 13.33 1.40 4.98
CA VAL A 278 13.76 2.73 4.54
C VAL A 278 14.85 3.27 5.46
N THR A 279 14.65 3.18 6.77
CA THR A 279 15.60 3.72 7.76
C THR A 279 16.77 2.80 8.02
N ARG A 280 16.65 1.52 7.65
CA ARG A 280 17.63 0.45 7.89
C ARG A 280 18.02 0.33 9.37
N GLY A 281 17.01 0.32 10.24
CA GLY A 281 17.23 0.35 11.69
C GLY A 281 17.80 1.68 12.17
N ARG A 282 17.27 2.79 11.63
CA ARG A 282 17.71 4.18 11.91
C ARG A 282 19.16 4.49 11.54
N SER A 283 19.74 3.78 10.58
CA SER A 283 21.04 4.13 10.01
C SER A 283 20.97 5.28 9.01
N LEU A 284 19.77 5.66 8.56
CA LEU A 284 19.54 6.90 7.82
C LEU A 284 19.48 8.05 8.82
N GLU A 285 20.47 8.93 8.82
CA GLU A 285 20.51 10.10 9.71
C GLU A 285 19.88 11.31 9.01
N ILE A 286 19.08 12.08 9.76
CA ILE A 286 18.44 13.31 9.29
C ILE A 286 18.64 14.35 10.39
N PRO A 287 19.82 14.99 10.48
CA PRO A 287 20.11 15.98 11.52
C PRO A 287 19.58 17.38 11.18
N GLY A 288 19.33 17.67 9.90
CA GLY A 288 18.72 18.90 9.44
C GLY A 288 17.22 19.00 9.79
N GLU A 289 16.60 20.08 9.34
CA GLU A 289 15.20 20.38 9.61
C GLU A 289 14.27 19.43 8.84
N LEU A 290 13.60 18.52 9.56
CA LEU A 290 12.68 17.55 8.97
C LEU A 290 11.24 18.10 8.91
N ILE A 291 10.68 18.19 7.70
CA ILE A 291 9.26 18.40 7.46
C ILE A 291 8.65 17.04 7.12
N HIS A 292 7.76 16.52 7.96
CA HIS A 292 7.19 15.17 7.79
C HIS A 292 5.69 15.22 7.54
N VAL A 293 5.30 14.90 6.30
CA VAL A 293 3.91 14.81 5.84
C VAL A 293 3.46 13.35 5.80
N THR A 294 2.44 13.02 6.58
CA THR A 294 1.85 11.67 6.66
C THR A 294 0.34 11.75 6.91
N LEU A 295 -0.39 10.67 6.64
CA LEU A 295 -1.80 10.53 7.03
C LEU A 295 -1.98 10.00 8.45
N SER A 296 -0.94 9.40 9.03
CA SER A 296 -1.01 8.77 10.36
C SER A 296 -0.25 9.61 11.38
N PRO A 297 -0.93 10.15 12.42
CA PRO A 297 -0.25 10.89 13.48
C PRO A 297 0.77 10.02 14.23
N ASP A 298 0.58 8.70 14.26
CA ASP A 298 1.49 7.76 14.92
C ASP A 298 2.84 7.63 14.21
N ASP A 299 2.97 8.08 12.95
CA ASP A 299 4.26 8.05 12.26
C ASP A 299 5.19 9.20 12.71
N LEU A 300 4.62 10.30 13.19
CA LEU A 300 5.36 11.50 13.60
C LEU A 300 6.07 11.23 14.94
N GLY A 301 7.37 11.50 15.01
CA GLY A 301 8.17 11.28 16.23
C GLY A 301 8.49 9.81 16.53
N THR A 302 7.98 8.85 15.75
CA THR A 302 8.25 7.42 15.96
C THR A 302 9.70 7.08 15.61
N ASN A 303 10.15 7.43 14.40
CA ASN A 303 11.54 7.19 13.95
C ASN A 303 12.42 8.42 14.03
N TYR A 304 11.88 9.57 13.61
CA TYR A 304 12.54 10.87 13.61
C TYR A 304 11.59 11.91 14.18
N ASP A 305 12.14 12.90 14.88
CA ASP A 305 11.38 14.02 15.43
C ASP A 305 11.34 15.14 14.39
N PRO A 306 10.18 15.46 13.79
CA PRO A 306 10.11 16.49 12.75
C PRO A 306 10.09 17.89 13.37
N ALA A 307 10.78 18.83 12.73
CA ALA A 307 10.62 20.25 13.00
C ALA A 307 9.20 20.73 12.69
N VAL A 308 8.61 20.19 11.62
CA VAL A 308 7.20 20.43 11.25
C VAL A 308 6.53 19.12 10.85
N GLY A 309 5.57 18.67 11.66
CA GLY A 309 4.72 17.51 11.35
C GLY A 309 3.40 17.94 10.70
N ILE A 310 3.04 17.35 9.56
CA ILE A 310 1.79 17.63 8.83
C ILE A 310 0.98 16.35 8.70
N VAL A 311 -0.15 16.28 9.40
CA VAL A 311 -1.13 15.19 9.26
C VAL A 311 -2.12 15.53 8.16
N ALA A 312 -1.78 15.18 6.91
CA ALA A 312 -2.59 15.48 5.74
C ALA A 312 -2.24 14.57 4.56
N ASP A 313 -3.12 14.57 3.56
CA ASP A 313 -2.86 13.89 2.30
C ASP A 313 -1.70 14.59 1.54
N ALA A 314 -0.86 13.77 0.89
CA ALA A 314 0.33 14.25 0.18
C ALA A 314 -0.03 15.24 -0.95
N LYS A 315 -1.12 14.98 -1.69
CA LYS A 315 -1.52 15.80 -2.84
C LYS A 315 -1.88 17.23 -2.48
N PRO A 316 -2.87 17.50 -1.59
CA PRO A 316 -3.18 18.87 -1.21
C PRO A 316 -2.04 19.55 -0.46
N THR A 317 -1.15 18.80 0.20
CA THR A 317 0.02 19.36 0.88
C THR A 317 1.08 19.86 -0.09
N LEU A 318 1.48 19.05 -1.06
CA LEU A 318 2.41 19.47 -2.12
C LEU A 318 1.86 20.64 -2.92
N ALA A 319 0.58 20.59 -3.30
CA ALA A 319 -0.08 21.70 -3.99
C ALA A 319 -0.06 23.01 -3.19
N ALA A 320 -0.28 22.94 -1.87
CA ALA A 320 -0.24 24.11 -1.00
C ALA A 320 1.18 24.68 -0.83
N LEU A 321 2.20 23.81 -0.81
CA LEU A 321 3.61 24.21 -0.73
C LEU A 321 4.12 24.82 -2.05
N ASN A 322 3.72 24.30 -3.21
CA ASN A 322 4.05 24.86 -4.53
C ASN A 322 3.65 26.33 -4.64
N GLY A 323 2.56 26.73 -3.97
CA GLY A 323 2.10 28.12 -3.93
C GLY A 323 2.93 29.07 -3.06
N LYS A 324 3.84 28.56 -2.21
CA LYS A 324 4.53 29.36 -1.19
C LYS A 324 6.05 29.46 -1.36
N LEU A 325 6.70 28.51 -2.03
CA LEU A 325 8.16 28.49 -2.15
C LEU A 325 8.67 29.31 -3.35
N PRO A 326 9.85 29.95 -3.24
CA PRO A 326 10.50 30.60 -4.38
C PRO A 326 10.95 29.56 -5.42
N VAL A 327 11.37 30.04 -6.59
CA VAL A 327 12.20 29.24 -7.51
C VAL A 327 13.62 29.29 -6.97
N SER A 328 14.25 28.13 -6.81
CA SER A 328 15.63 28.01 -6.31
C SER A 328 16.58 27.49 -7.39
N ASP A 329 17.88 27.53 -7.09
CA ASP A 329 18.97 26.98 -7.91
C ASP A 329 20.01 26.35 -6.97
N HIS A 330 19.88 25.04 -6.74
CA HIS A 330 20.74 24.24 -5.87
C HIS A 330 21.63 23.27 -6.67
N ASP A 331 21.64 23.37 -8.01
CA ASP A 331 22.31 22.41 -8.90
C ASP A 331 21.90 20.95 -8.62
N ALA A 332 20.62 20.74 -8.29
CA ALA A 332 20.14 19.46 -7.80
C ALA A 332 20.22 18.34 -8.84
N ALA A 333 20.19 18.67 -10.12
CA ALA A 333 20.39 17.71 -11.20
C ALA A 333 21.79 17.07 -11.12
N ALA A 334 22.85 17.86 -10.94
CA ALA A 334 24.20 17.34 -10.81
C ALA A 334 24.38 16.50 -9.54
N VAL A 335 23.74 16.89 -8.44
CA VAL A 335 23.72 16.08 -7.21
C VAL A 335 23.04 14.73 -7.47
N ALA A 336 21.84 14.75 -8.04
CA ALA A 336 21.07 13.55 -8.32
C ALA A 336 21.79 12.61 -9.31
N ASP A 337 22.46 13.14 -10.34
CA ASP A 337 23.31 12.37 -11.24
C ASP A 337 24.42 11.62 -10.50
N ARG A 338 25.19 12.30 -9.64
CA ARG A 338 26.27 11.67 -8.85
C ARG A 338 25.74 10.55 -7.95
N LEU A 339 24.57 10.74 -7.34
CA LEU A 339 23.93 9.73 -6.48
C LEU A 339 23.39 8.53 -7.28
N ARG A 340 22.87 8.74 -8.49
CA ARG A 340 22.51 7.64 -9.39
C ARG A 340 23.74 6.86 -9.83
N GLU A 341 24.82 7.54 -10.17
CA GLU A 341 26.09 6.94 -10.57
C GLU A 341 26.70 6.07 -9.46
N SER A 342 26.59 6.45 -8.18
CA SER A 342 27.09 5.62 -7.08
C SER A 342 26.37 4.26 -7.01
N VAL A 343 25.04 4.25 -7.20
CA VAL A 343 24.25 3.01 -7.26
C VAL A 343 24.64 2.20 -8.49
N ALA A 344 24.79 2.85 -9.65
CA ALA A 344 25.17 2.17 -10.89
C ALA A 344 26.54 1.47 -10.76
N ARG A 345 27.57 2.18 -10.26
CA ARG A 345 28.90 1.63 -9.98
C ARG A 345 28.83 0.43 -9.03
N ARG A 346 28.08 0.55 -7.93
CA ARG A 346 27.89 -0.54 -6.98
C ARG A 346 27.27 -1.77 -7.63
N VAL A 347 26.35 -1.60 -8.58
CA VAL A 347 25.77 -2.71 -9.34
C VAL A 347 26.79 -3.27 -10.33
N ASP A 348 27.55 -2.43 -11.03
CA ASP A 348 28.62 -2.85 -11.96
C ASP A 348 29.64 -3.76 -11.27
N ASP A 349 30.14 -3.35 -10.11
CA ASP A 349 31.12 -4.10 -9.30
C ASP A 349 30.65 -5.52 -8.91
N LEU A 350 29.33 -5.77 -8.96
CA LEU A 350 28.71 -7.04 -8.57
C LEU A 350 28.29 -7.90 -9.77
N VAL A 351 28.37 -7.37 -10.99
CA VAL A 351 27.93 -8.07 -12.22
C VAL A 351 29.03 -8.93 -12.81
N ASP A 352 30.29 -8.57 -12.59
CA ASP A 352 31.44 -9.28 -13.12
C ASP A 352 31.78 -10.55 -12.30
N GLY A 353 31.97 -11.68 -12.99
CA GLY A 353 32.40 -12.94 -12.37
C GLY A 353 32.20 -14.18 -13.25
N ASP A 354 32.82 -15.29 -12.82
CA ASP A 354 32.57 -16.63 -13.37
C ASP A 354 31.18 -17.14 -12.99
N LEU A 355 30.69 -18.16 -13.71
CA LEU A 355 29.44 -18.83 -13.36
C LEU A 355 29.50 -19.49 -11.96
N PRO A 356 28.38 -19.52 -11.21
CA PRO A 356 27.03 -19.07 -11.60
C PRO A 356 26.88 -17.54 -11.59
N LEU A 357 25.96 -17.02 -12.42
CA LEU A 357 25.67 -15.59 -12.48
C LEU A 357 25.33 -15.02 -11.10
N SER A 358 25.85 -13.83 -10.80
CA SER A 358 25.41 -13.04 -9.65
C SER A 358 23.96 -12.61 -9.81
N SER A 359 23.27 -12.31 -8.70
CA SER A 359 21.89 -11.80 -8.77
C SER A 359 21.79 -10.49 -9.58
N PRO A 360 22.66 -9.48 -9.39
CA PRO A 360 22.69 -8.30 -10.25
C PRO A 360 22.93 -8.63 -11.74
N GLY A 361 23.83 -9.56 -12.04
CA GLY A 361 24.12 -9.99 -13.42
C GLY A 361 22.90 -10.63 -14.10
N ALA A 362 22.23 -11.55 -13.40
CA ALA A 362 20.99 -12.15 -13.89
C ALA A 362 19.87 -11.12 -14.08
N LEU A 363 19.70 -10.18 -13.12
CA LEU A 363 18.67 -9.14 -13.19
C LEU A 363 18.92 -8.14 -14.32
N ARG A 364 20.17 -7.78 -14.61
CA ARG A 364 20.51 -6.94 -15.78
C ARG A 364 20.16 -7.63 -17.09
N ALA A 365 20.45 -8.91 -17.22
CA ALA A 365 20.07 -9.68 -18.40
C ALA A 365 18.54 -9.69 -18.60
N VAL A 366 17.77 -9.89 -17.52
CA VAL A 366 16.31 -9.81 -17.57
C VAL A 366 15.84 -8.40 -17.94
N ARG A 367 16.39 -7.35 -17.31
CA ARG A 367 16.04 -5.96 -17.60
C ARG A 367 16.30 -5.58 -19.05
N ALA A 368 17.44 -5.99 -19.62
CA ALA A 368 17.79 -5.72 -21.01
C ALA A 368 16.81 -6.37 -22.01
N ALA A 369 16.21 -7.50 -21.63
CA ALA A 369 15.19 -8.19 -22.43
C ALA A 369 13.75 -7.73 -22.12
N THR A 370 13.55 -6.81 -21.17
CA THR A 370 12.24 -6.38 -20.68
C THR A 370 11.90 -4.97 -21.17
N PRO A 371 10.70 -4.74 -21.74
CA PRO A 371 10.23 -3.41 -22.13
C PRO A 371 10.25 -2.40 -20.97
N ASP A 372 10.45 -1.12 -21.29
CA ASP A 372 10.47 -0.02 -20.33
C ASP A 372 9.14 0.20 -19.59
N ASP A 373 8.03 -0.21 -20.21
CA ASP A 373 6.68 -0.10 -19.66
C ASP A 373 6.21 -1.36 -18.93
N ALA A 374 7.07 -2.38 -18.78
CA ALA A 374 6.72 -3.61 -18.09
C ALA A 374 6.42 -3.37 -16.61
N ILE A 375 5.40 -4.07 -16.12
CA ILE A 375 5.15 -4.19 -14.68
C ILE A 375 6.10 -5.23 -14.12
N VAL A 376 6.84 -4.87 -13.08
CA VAL A 376 7.79 -5.77 -12.42
C VAL A 376 7.28 -6.10 -11.03
N ALA A 377 7.21 -7.39 -10.72
CA ALA A 377 6.88 -7.91 -9.42
C ALA A 377 8.07 -8.69 -8.86
N ALA A 378 8.39 -8.48 -7.59
CA ALA A 378 9.46 -9.19 -6.89
C ALA A 378 8.98 -9.71 -5.53
N ASP A 379 9.28 -10.97 -5.25
CA ASP A 379 9.07 -11.57 -3.92
C ASP A 379 10.13 -11.06 -2.92
N ALA A 380 9.97 -11.38 -1.64
CA ALA A 380 10.93 -11.08 -0.60
C ALA A 380 12.19 -11.95 -0.74
N GLY A 381 13.36 -11.32 -0.78
CA GLY A 381 14.65 -11.99 -0.82
C GLY A 381 15.77 -11.04 -1.20
N GLY A 382 17.02 -11.51 -1.15
CA GLY A 382 18.18 -10.68 -1.52
C GLY A 382 18.10 -10.14 -2.95
N PHE A 383 17.50 -10.89 -3.87
CA PHE A 383 17.29 -10.45 -5.25
C PHE A 383 16.36 -9.24 -5.37
N ARG A 384 15.40 -9.05 -4.44
CA ARG A 384 14.49 -7.88 -4.44
C ARG A 384 15.27 -6.57 -4.26
N ILE A 385 16.27 -6.59 -3.40
CA ILE A 385 17.15 -5.43 -3.15
C ILE A 385 17.79 -5.00 -4.48
N TRP A 386 18.36 -5.97 -5.20
CA TRP A 386 19.00 -5.71 -6.48
C TRP A 386 18.01 -5.39 -7.59
N ALA A 387 16.79 -5.94 -7.55
CA ALA A 387 15.74 -5.62 -8.51
C ALA A 387 15.36 -4.13 -8.41
N LEU A 388 15.26 -3.57 -7.19
CA LEU A 388 15.01 -2.14 -6.97
C LEU A 388 16.12 -1.24 -7.53
N ALA A 389 17.36 -1.71 -7.56
CA ALA A 389 18.51 -0.97 -8.10
C ALA A 389 18.74 -1.16 -9.61
N THR A 390 18.34 -2.31 -10.17
CA THR A 390 18.61 -2.68 -11.58
C THR A 390 17.46 -2.40 -12.53
N PHE A 391 16.23 -2.26 -12.02
CA PHE A 391 15.06 -1.93 -12.81
C PHE A 391 14.62 -0.49 -12.53
N PRO A 392 14.97 0.48 -13.41
CA PRO A 392 14.44 1.84 -13.28
C PRO A 392 12.93 1.85 -13.53
N ALA A 393 12.20 2.60 -12.72
CA ALA A 393 10.78 2.87 -12.91
C ALA A 393 10.59 4.14 -13.75
N MET A 394 9.90 4.01 -14.87
CA MET A 394 9.69 5.08 -15.85
C MET A 394 8.58 6.07 -15.47
N GLY A 395 8.04 5.96 -14.25
CA GLY A 395 6.94 6.75 -13.73
C GLY A 395 5.58 6.52 -14.42
N ARG A 396 4.55 7.19 -13.91
CA ARG A 396 3.20 7.12 -14.47
C ARG A 396 3.06 8.14 -15.59
N ASP A 397 2.50 7.75 -16.73
CA ASP A 397 2.06 8.72 -17.74
C ASP A 397 0.82 9.46 -17.20
N PRO A 398 0.87 10.78 -16.99
CA PRO A 398 -0.27 11.55 -16.48
C PRO A 398 -1.49 11.52 -17.44
N THR A 399 -1.30 11.19 -18.71
CA THR A 399 -2.38 11.02 -19.70
C THR A 399 -2.94 9.60 -19.76
N SER A 400 -2.30 8.63 -19.09
CA SER A 400 -2.80 7.26 -19.02
C SER A 400 -3.94 7.15 -18.03
N THR A 401 -5.11 6.71 -18.51
CA THR A 401 -6.21 6.25 -17.66
C THR A 401 -5.67 5.21 -16.67
N PRO A 402 -6.24 5.07 -15.44
CA PRO A 402 -5.72 4.16 -14.40
C PRO A 402 -5.37 2.75 -14.90
N ALA A 403 -6.08 2.28 -15.93
CA ALA A 403 -5.88 1.00 -16.60
C ALA A 403 -4.55 0.81 -17.36
N ARG A 404 -3.72 1.85 -17.61
CA ARG A 404 -2.47 1.74 -18.40
C ARG A 404 -1.24 2.40 -17.77
N GLY A 405 -1.23 2.61 -16.46
CA GLY A 405 -0.06 3.16 -15.75
C GLY A 405 1.00 2.10 -15.44
N ARG A 406 2.28 2.42 -15.71
CA ARG A 406 3.51 1.64 -15.48
C ARG A 406 3.76 1.43 -13.98
N ARG A 407 3.93 0.20 -13.48
CA ARG A 407 4.01 -0.03 -12.02
C ARG A 407 5.03 -1.05 -11.55
N TRP A 408 5.53 -0.79 -10.36
CA TRP A 408 6.33 -1.69 -9.55
C TRP A 408 5.45 -2.31 -8.45
N GLY A 409 5.42 -3.64 -8.35
CA GLY A 409 4.79 -4.37 -7.24
C GLY A 409 5.85 -4.96 -6.31
N ALA A 410 5.94 -4.48 -5.08
CA ALA A 410 6.84 -5.06 -4.06
C ALA A 410 6.04 -5.81 -3.01
N ALA A 411 6.28 -7.12 -2.83
CA ALA A 411 5.68 -7.87 -1.73
C ALA A 411 6.27 -7.40 -0.38
N SER A 412 5.40 -7.09 0.60
CA SER A 412 5.81 -6.60 1.92
C SER A 412 5.84 -7.72 2.98
N ARG A 413 6.77 -7.62 3.93
CA ARG A 413 6.62 -8.19 5.28
C ARG A 413 6.99 -7.08 6.26
N ARG A 414 6.05 -6.66 7.12
CA ARG A 414 6.41 -6.07 8.42
C ARG A 414 6.57 -7.20 9.43
N ARG A 415 7.56 -7.05 10.31
CA ARG A 415 7.83 -7.98 11.42
C ARG A 415 6.68 -7.89 12.44
N TRP A 416 6.36 -9.02 13.05
CA TRP A 416 5.33 -9.16 14.09
C TRP A 416 5.82 -8.54 15.39
N GLU A 417 5.23 -7.43 15.82
CA GLU A 417 5.38 -6.93 17.18
C GLU A 417 4.22 -7.46 18.02
N HIS A 418 4.53 -8.44 18.86
CA HIS A 418 3.68 -8.76 20.01
C HIS A 418 3.84 -7.65 21.04
N ARG A 419 2.75 -6.93 21.35
CA ARG A 419 2.61 -6.35 22.70
C ARG A 419 2.66 -7.53 23.69
N PRO A 420 3.58 -7.57 24.66
CA PRO A 420 3.53 -8.60 25.68
C PRO A 420 2.22 -8.41 26.46
N PRO A 421 1.39 -9.45 26.64
CA PRO A 421 0.32 -9.38 27.61
C PRO A 421 0.94 -9.20 29.00
N THR A 422 0.39 -8.26 29.77
CA THR A 422 0.68 -8.04 31.18
C THR A 422 0.66 -9.40 31.92
N PRO A 423 1.69 -9.80 32.68
CA PRO A 423 1.69 -11.09 33.34
C PRO A 423 0.81 -11.03 34.59
N THR A 424 -0.44 -11.45 34.47
CA THR A 424 -1.27 -11.81 35.64
C THR A 424 -1.91 -13.16 35.39
N ALA A 425 -1.17 -14.23 35.72
CA ALA A 425 -1.71 -15.50 36.22
C ALA A 425 -0.56 -16.45 36.58
N THR A 426 -0.21 -16.48 37.86
CA THR A 426 0.61 -17.54 38.46
C THR A 426 -0.19 -18.85 38.45
N TRP A 427 0.24 -19.84 37.67
CA TRP A 427 -0.21 -21.22 37.82
C TRP A 427 0.77 -21.99 38.71
N SER A 428 0.30 -22.30 39.92
CA SER A 428 0.97 -23.18 40.88
C SER A 428 1.04 -24.60 40.32
N ARG A 429 2.25 -25.17 40.21
CA ARG A 429 2.44 -26.61 40.04
C ARG A 429 2.35 -27.27 41.42
N SER A 430 1.36 -28.14 41.61
CA SER A 430 1.34 -29.10 42.71
C SER A 430 2.02 -30.39 42.24
N PRO A 431 2.94 -31.00 43.02
CA PRO A 431 3.53 -32.28 42.69
C PRO A 431 2.67 -33.42 43.23
N ALA A 432 2.37 -34.42 42.41
CA ALA A 432 1.84 -35.69 42.88
C ALA A 432 2.70 -36.84 42.35
N THR A 433 3.29 -37.53 43.31
CA THR A 433 4.12 -38.73 43.27
C THR A 433 3.33 -39.99 42.89
N ALA A 434 4.07 -40.91 42.25
CA ALA A 434 4.04 -42.37 42.37
C ALA A 434 2.73 -43.16 42.16
N GLY A 435 2.83 -44.09 41.20
CA GLY A 435 1.98 -45.26 40.98
C GLY A 435 2.61 -46.12 39.91
#